data_AF-A0A7W8MR56-F1
#
_entry.id   AF-A0A7W8MR56-F1
#
_cell.length_a   1.000
_cell.length_b   1.000
_cell.length_c   1.000
_cell.angle_alpha   90.00
_cell.angle_beta   90.00
_cell.angle_gamma   90.00
#
_symmetry.space_group_name_H-M   'P 1'
#
loop_
_entity.id
_entity.type
_entity.pdbx_description
1 polymer ?
#
loop_
_entity_poly.entity_id
_entity_poly.type
_entity_poly.pdbx_seq_one_letter_code
_entity_poly.pdbx_strand_id
1 'polypeptide(L)'
;MEVALIAAPDGFEELLGDLPEKTALLTRLRPTTSLALCFIRSLADLASTLDLLALRLPKQASVWIIHPKRSGKHHVDFNQNHVRDESLALGLVDYKVCSINEDWSALKFAWRKR
;
A
#
# COMPACT_ATOMS: atom_id res chain seq x y z
N MET A 1 5.30 17.04 0.10
CA MET A 1 4.48 15.91 -0.42
C MET A 1 3.83 15.21 0.76
N GLU A 2 2.57 14.76 0.65
CA GLU A 2 1.92 14.02 1.73
C GLU A 2 1.85 12.53 1.41
N VAL A 3 2.38 11.74 2.34
CA VAL A 3 2.41 10.29 2.27
C VAL A 3 1.63 9.73 3.45
N ALA A 4 0.64 8.88 3.17
CA ALA A 4 -0.09 8.17 4.20
C ALA A 4 0.55 6.80 4.45
N LEU A 5 0.97 6.53 5.69
CA LEU A 5 1.40 5.22 6.18
C LEU A 5 0.21 4.58 6.91
N ILE A 6 -0.40 3.56 6.31
CA ILE A 6 -1.58 2.90 6.86
C ILE A 6 -1.18 1.51 7.35
N ALA A 7 -1.44 1.26 8.64
CA ALA A 7 -1.14 -0.01 9.32
C ALA A 7 0.33 -0.46 9.24
N ALA A 8 1.25 0.49 9.04
CA ALA A 8 2.69 0.19 8.98
C ALA A 8 3.17 -0.43 10.31
N PRO A 9 4.05 -1.45 10.25
CA PRO A 9 4.65 -2.00 11.46
C PRO A 9 5.59 -0.97 12.10
N ASP A 10 5.78 -1.09 13.40
CA ASP A 10 6.73 -0.27 14.15
C ASP A 10 8.12 -0.34 13.50
N GLY A 11 8.81 0.80 13.43
CA GLY A 11 10.13 0.92 12.82
C GLY A 11 10.16 0.93 11.28
N PHE A 12 9.02 0.81 10.58
CA PHE A 12 9.04 0.88 9.11
C PHE A 12 9.58 2.21 8.58
N GLU A 13 9.35 3.31 9.29
CA GLU A 13 9.84 4.64 8.91
C GLU A 13 11.37 4.69 8.79
N GLU A 14 12.09 3.87 9.56
CA GLU A 14 13.56 3.77 9.50
C GLU A 14 14.03 3.19 8.16
N LEU A 15 13.23 2.30 7.53
CA LEU A 15 13.53 1.75 6.21
C LEU A 15 13.36 2.77 5.08
N LEU A 16 12.66 3.87 5.32
CA LEU A 16 12.49 4.93 4.32
C LEU A 16 13.74 5.81 4.19
N GLY A 17 14.60 5.83 5.22
CA GLY A 17 15.78 6.68 5.27
C GLY A 17 15.44 8.17 5.13
N ASP A 18 16.35 8.92 4.52
CA ASP A 18 16.17 10.35 4.30
C ASP A 18 15.05 10.62 3.30
N LEU A 19 14.03 11.35 3.75
CA LEU A 19 12.92 11.76 2.91
C LEU A 19 13.20 13.09 2.22
N PRO A 20 12.64 13.31 1.01
CA PRO A 20 12.71 14.61 0.35
C PRO A 20 12.17 15.73 1.24
N GLU A 21 12.73 16.93 1.10
CA GLU A 21 12.29 18.11 1.84
C GLU A 21 10.76 18.30 1.73
N LYS A 22 10.13 18.70 2.85
CA LYS A 22 8.68 18.94 2.95
C LYS A 22 7.83 17.68 2.74
N THR A 23 8.38 16.49 2.94
CA THR A 23 7.60 15.25 3.04
C THR A 23 6.93 15.17 4.41
N ALA A 24 5.61 15.00 4.44
CA ALA A 24 4.85 14.76 5.65
C ALA A 24 4.34 13.32 5.64
N LEU A 25 4.76 12.54 6.64
CA LEU A 25 4.22 11.22 6.92
C LEU A 25 2.97 11.38 7.80
N LEU A 26 1.89 10.70 7.42
CA LEU A 26 0.60 10.76 8.11
C LEU A 26 0.08 9.35 8.32
N THR A 27 -0.64 9.11 9.41
CA THR A 27 -1.24 7.80 9.70
C THR A 27 -2.67 7.65 9.15
N ARG A 28 -3.10 8.58 8.27
CA ARG A 28 -4.44 8.60 7.66
C ARG A 28 -4.41 9.21 6.26
N LEU A 29 -5.38 8.81 5.43
CA LEU A 29 -5.62 9.44 4.13
C LEU A 29 -6.23 10.84 4.28
N ARG A 30 -5.78 11.77 3.45
CA ARG A 30 -6.32 13.12 3.29
C ARG A 30 -6.64 13.40 1.82
N PRO A 31 -7.49 14.39 1.51
CA PRO A 31 -7.69 14.84 0.12
C PRO A 31 -6.40 15.27 -0.58
N THR A 32 -5.40 15.69 0.19
CA THR A 32 -4.06 16.12 -0.24
C THR A 32 -3.02 14.99 -0.29
N THR A 33 -3.39 13.76 0.10
CA THR A 33 -2.49 12.61 0.01
C THR A 33 -2.14 12.33 -1.44
N SER A 34 -0.85 12.29 -1.73
CA SER A 34 -0.32 12.01 -3.07
C SER A 34 0.18 10.56 -3.22
N LEU A 35 0.55 9.94 -2.11
CA LEU A 35 1.02 8.56 -2.03
C LEU A 35 0.49 7.91 -0.75
N ALA A 36 -0.01 6.68 -0.85
CA ALA A 36 -0.32 5.85 0.30
C ALA A 36 0.56 4.60 0.31
N LEU A 37 1.08 4.22 1.47
CA LEU A 37 1.73 2.93 1.74
C LEU A 37 0.82 2.18 2.72
N CYS A 38 0.15 1.14 2.24
CA CYS A 38 -0.84 0.39 3.00
C CYS A 38 -0.31 -1.02 3.27
N PHE A 39 -0.19 -1.40 4.54
CA PHE A 39 0.26 -2.72 4.94
C PHE A 39 -0.91 -3.64 5.21
N ILE A 40 -0.82 -4.86 4.70
CA ILE A 40 -1.80 -5.92 4.93
C ILE A 40 -1.11 -7.19 5.41
N ARG A 41 -1.75 -7.93 6.31
CA ARG A 41 -1.27 -9.23 6.83
C ARG A 41 -2.29 -10.35 6.65
N SER A 42 -3.46 -10.04 6.10
CA SER A 42 -4.52 -10.99 5.78
C SER A 42 -5.38 -10.46 4.62
N LEU A 43 -6.23 -11.33 4.04
CA LEU A 43 -7.25 -10.89 3.08
C LEU A 43 -8.32 -9.99 3.71
N ALA A 44 -8.58 -10.12 5.02
CA ALA A 44 -9.47 -9.20 5.74
C ALA A 44 -8.87 -7.78 5.84
N ASP A 45 -7.55 -7.68 6.04
CA ASP A 45 -6.83 -6.40 6.00
C ASP A 45 -6.88 -5.79 4.59
N LEU A 46 -6.73 -6.62 3.55
CA LEU A 46 -6.87 -6.20 2.15
C LEU A 46 -8.26 -5.64 1.88
N ALA A 47 -9.33 -6.36 2.23
CA ALA A 47 -10.71 -5.90 2.04
C ALA A 47 -10.96 -4.56 2.76
N SER A 48 -10.57 -4.46 4.03
CA SER A 48 -10.70 -3.22 4.82
C SER A 48 -9.89 -2.05 4.24
N THR A 49 -8.70 -2.35 3.72
CA THR A 49 -7.85 -1.37 3.04
C THR A 49 -8.50 -0.90 1.75
N LEU A 50 -9.04 -1.80 0.94
CA LEU A 50 -9.71 -1.46 -0.31
C LEU A 50 -10.96 -0.61 -0.09
N ASP A 51 -11.76 -0.90 0.94
CA ASP A 51 -12.90 -0.05 1.35
C ASP A 51 -12.45 1.36 1.75
N LEU A 52 -11.37 1.46 2.53
CA LEU A 52 -10.78 2.75 2.90
C LEU A 52 -10.29 3.52 1.66
N LEU A 53 -9.60 2.86 0.74
CA LEU A 53 -9.09 3.48 -0.48
C LEU A 53 -10.23 3.93 -1.39
N ALA A 54 -11.27 3.12 -1.54
CA ALA A 54 -12.47 3.46 -2.30
C ALA A 54 -13.11 4.76 -1.82
N LEU A 55 -13.18 4.93 -0.49
CA LEU A 55 -13.82 6.08 0.14
C LEU A 55 -12.93 7.33 0.18
N ARG A 56 -11.60 7.17 0.34
CA ARG A 56 -10.72 8.27 0.76
C ARG A 56 -9.51 8.52 -0.13
N LEU A 57 -9.09 7.59 -0.98
CA LEU A 57 -7.89 7.77 -1.81
C LEU A 57 -8.19 8.77 -2.94
N PRO A 58 -7.46 9.90 -3.04
CA PRO A 58 -7.64 10.85 -4.13
C PRO A 58 -7.41 10.21 -5.51
N LYS A 59 -8.14 10.66 -6.54
CA LYS A 59 -8.08 10.04 -7.87
C LYS A 59 -6.72 10.16 -8.56
N GLN A 60 -5.92 11.18 -8.21
CA GLN A 60 -4.56 11.36 -8.73
C GLN A 60 -3.48 10.70 -7.85
N ALA A 61 -3.84 10.17 -6.68
CA ALA A 61 -2.88 9.56 -5.78
C ALA A 61 -2.47 8.17 -6.29
N SER A 62 -1.24 7.77 -5.92
CA SER A 62 -0.82 6.38 -6.03
C SER A 62 -0.93 5.66 -4.69
N VAL A 63 -1.08 4.35 -4.72
CA VAL A 63 -1.02 3.51 -3.51
C VAL A 63 -0.06 2.34 -3.73
N TRP A 64 0.79 2.08 -2.75
CA TRP A 64 1.48 0.81 -2.61
C TRP A 64 0.72 -0.05 -1.62
N ILE A 65 0.31 -1.24 -2.03
CA ILE A 65 -0.18 -2.26 -1.10
C ILE A 65 0.99 -3.20 -0.81
N ILE A 66 1.42 -3.17 0.44
CA ILE A 66 2.58 -3.86 0.99
C ILE A 66 2.09 -5.10 1.72
N HIS A 67 2.65 -6.26 1.35
CA HIS A 67 2.18 -7.57 1.78
C HIS A 67 3.38 -8.48 2.07
N PRO A 68 3.23 -9.41 3.03
CA PRO A 68 4.32 -10.30 3.39
C PRO A 68 4.61 -11.27 2.25
N LYS A 69 5.90 -11.55 2.05
CA LYS A 69 6.35 -12.62 1.18
C LYS A 69 6.00 -13.96 1.81
N ARG A 70 5.53 -14.91 1.00
CA ARG A 70 5.34 -16.30 1.44
C ARG A 70 6.61 -16.97 1.97
N SER A 71 7.77 -16.53 1.49
CA SER A 71 9.08 -17.01 1.94
C SER A 71 9.65 -16.26 3.14
N GLY A 72 8.98 -15.20 3.61
CA GLY A 72 9.44 -14.38 4.74
C GLY A 72 9.04 -14.99 6.09
N LYS A 73 9.28 -14.25 7.18
CA LYS A 73 8.94 -14.72 8.53
C LYS A 73 7.43 -14.84 8.82
N HIS A 74 6.59 -14.26 7.95
CA HIS A 74 5.15 -14.18 8.16
C HIS A 74 4.45 -15.32 7.42
N HIS A 75 3.80 -16.22 8.18
CA HIS A 75 2.94 -17.24 7.61
C HIS A 75 1.61 -16.63 7.15
N VAL A 76 1.41 -16.55 5.83
CA VAL A 76 0.16 -16.09 5.22
C VAL A 76 -0.30 -17.07 4.14
N ASP A 77 -1.61 -17.18 3.96
CA ASP A 77 -2.27 -18.04 2.97
C ASP A 77 -2.50 -17.33 1.62
N PHE A 78 -2.42 -16.01 1.57
CA PHE A 78 -2.53 -15.22 0.34
C PHE A 78 -1.19 -14.94 -0.33
N ASN A 79 -1.23 -14.24 -1.47
CA ASN A 79 -0.05 -13.79 -2.21
C ASN A 79 -0.39 -12.55 -3.06
N GLN A 80 0.60 -12.08 -3.82
CA GLN A 80 0.49 -10.93 -4.71
C GLN A 80 -0.68 -10.99 -5.69
N ASN A 81 -1.06 -12.18 -6.18
CA ASN A 81 -2.16 -12.29 -7.15
C ASN A 81 -3.51 -11.93 -6.50
N HIS A 82 -3.74 -12.32 -5.25
CA HIS A 82 -4.94 -11.90 -4.51
C HIS A 82 -4.99 -10.37 -4.37
N VAL A 83 -3.86 -9.74 -4.03
CA VAL A 83 -3.75 -8.29 -3.94
C VAL A 83 -4.07 -7.62 -5.27
N ARG A 84 -3.56 -8.15 -6.37
CA ARG A 84 -3.83 -7.65 -7.72
C ARG A 84 -5.29 -7.80 -8.11
N ASP A 85 -5.86 -8.99 -7.95
CA ASP A 85 -7.19 -9.34 -8.44
C ASP A 85 -8.27 -8.53 -7.70
N GLU A 86 -8.18 -8.43 -6.36
CA GLU A 86 -9.13 -7.65 -5.57
C GLU A 86 -8.99 -6.14 -5.81
N SER A 87 -7.76 -5.62 -5.94
CA SER A 87 -7.53 -4.21 -6.27
C SER A 87 -8.08 -3.86 -7.66
N LEU A 88 -7.91 -4.77 -8.64
CA LEU A 88 -8.42 -4.59 -9.99
C LEU A 88 -9.94 -4.56 -10.02
N ALA A 89 -10.61 -5.39 -9.21
CA ALA A 89 -12.07 -5.36 -9.06
C ALA A 89 -12.59 -4.00 -8.56
N LEU A 90 -11.81 -3.31 -7.71
CA LEU A 90 -12.11 -1.94 -7.27
C LEU A 90 -11.80 -0.87 -8.35
N GLY A 91 -11.04 -1.21 -9.40
CA GLY A 91 -10.62 -0.30 -10.46
C GLY A 91 -9.24 0.34 -10.22
N LEU A 92 -8.43 -0.25 -9.33
CA LEU A 92 -7.01 0.06 -9.17
C LEU A 92 -6.18 -0.88 -10.06
N VAL A 93 -5.33 -0.31 -10.91
CA VAL A 93 -4.47 -1.07 -11.83
C VAL A 93 -3.03 -0.98 -11.37
N ASP A 94 -2.37 -2.12 -11.18
CA ASP A 94 -0.95 -2.12 -10.81
C ASP A 94 -0.05 -1.82 -12.01
N TYR A 95 1.07 -1.15 -11.75
CA TYR A 95 2.05 -0.80 -12.79
C TYR A 95 3.50 -0.91 -12.31
N LYS A 96 3.73 -1.20 -11.03
CA LYS A 96 5.05 -1.53 -10.48
C LYS A 96 4.93 -2.61 -9.41
N VAL A 97 5.99 -3.39 -9.27
CA VAL A 97 6.22 -4.34 -8.19
C VAL A 97 7.59 -4.08 -7.59
N CYS A 98 7.75 -4.24 -6.28
CA CYS A 98 9.07 -4.23 -5.64
C CYS A 98 9.16 -5.25 -4.51
N SER A 99 10.37 -5.73 -4.27
CA SER A 99 10.77 -6.38 -3.03
C SER A 99 11.29 -5.29 -2.10
N ILE A 100 10.67 -5.11 -0.93
CA ILE A 100 11.11 -4.10 0.05
C ILE A 100 12.30 -4.62 0.83
N ASN A 101 12.15 -5.81 1.42
CA ASN A 101 13.18 -6.49 2.19
C ASN A 101 12.91 -8.01 2.19
N GLU A 102 13.53 -8.77 3.10
CA GLU A 102 13.33 -10.22 3.21
C GLU A 102 11.89 -10.63 3.52
N ASP A 103 11.12 -9.77 4.20
CA ASP A 103 9.78 -10.06 4.70
C ASP A 103 8.66 -9.52 3.81
N TRP A 104 8.89 -8.42 3.09
CA TRP A 104 7.81 -7.66 2.44
C TRP A 104 8.05 -7.45 0.94
N SER A 105 6.96 -7.55 0.18
CA SER A 105 6.85 -7.12 -1.22
C SER A 105 5.72 -6.11 -1.35
N ALA A 106 5.68 -5.37 -2.46
CA ALA A 106 4.61 -4.41 -2.71
C ALA A 106 4.24 -4.29 -4.19
N LEU A 107 2.96 -4.02 -4.43
CA LEU A 107 2.44 -3.60 -5.73
C LEU A 107 2.03 -2.14 -5.67
N LYS A 108 2.38 -1.37 -6.71
CA LYS A 108 1.96 0.02 -6.87
C LYS A 108 0.80 0.12 -7.84
N PHE A 109 -0.26 0.80 -7.40
CA PHE A 109 -1.49 0.99 -8.15
C PHE A 109 -1.80 2.46 -8.39
N ALA A 110 -2.59 2.70 -9.42
CA ALA A 110 -3.29 3.95 -9.68
C ALA A 110 -4.74 3.64 -10.08
N TRP A 111 -5.63 4.62 -9.91
CA TRP A 111 -6.99 4.51 -10.44
C TRP A 111 -6.96 4.37 -11.97
N ARG A 112 -7.74 3.43 -12.51
CA ARG A 112 -7.89 3.29 -13.96
C ARG A 112 -8.41 4.61 -14.54
N LYS A 113 -7.66 5.17 -15.49
CA LYS A 113 -8.15 6.30 -16.30
C LYS A 113 -9.34 5.79 -17.12
N ARG A 114 -10.46 6.52 -17.06
CA ARG A 114 -11.57 6.30 -17.98
C ARG A 114 -11.23 6.90 -19.34
#